data_AF-A0A1Y5IHW1-F1
#
_entry.id   AF-A0A1Y5IHW1-F1
#
_cell.length_a   1.000
_cell.length_b   1.000
_cell.length_c   1.000
_cell.angle_alpha   90.00
_cell.angle_beta   90.00
_cell.angle_gamma   90.00
#
_symmetry.space_group_name_H-M   'P 1'
#
loop_
_entity.id
_entity.type
_entity.pdbx_description
1 polymer ?
#
loop_
_entity_poly.entity_id
_entity_poly.type
_entity_poly.pdbx_seq_one_letter_code
_entity_poly.pdbx_strand_id
1 'polypeptide(L)'
;MPAFTGTMAADVSDAATAFLTALDTSLARAWRDEDREWRKEDRAWRREDLEFRVEERDWWELEHVHRDEQRRWRRQDVEQRVLENARWVWGRYTEKNRRDVEEKGEQLRTTSNLSALIAGFAVVALIELQFSDPTTRPDQSEGLIVAFACATAVTVGLMLNSMVLCSFMLSNILRNGKTYVSEDEESEFLYACRKFALHYKPGDTPPTPQRSFERYWETRCESDWRKAFRMFTFGVPMFVTTLTIATWLKFWYSVVTCVCVTSISIIAVAIWYRTQNVWGAHLLKRSAETFSKSRYFPPEGLPFDWHARPRKAPRSGAKSPPESATTVGVGAPSASASFKDDDFFGPSNSSLAHSPELKEKPTAQTTGFESIAIDPSVREREFIRDSSPRAIEAATREFAKANLKTPFAHDPASPPRTPSK
;
A
#
# COMPACT_ATOMS: atom_id res chain seq x y z
N MET A 1 77.74 11.25 -115.41
CA MET A 1 76.55 10.59 -114.83
C MET A 1 76.85 10.28 -113.37
N PRO A 2 75.92 10.51 -112.42
CA PRO A 2 76.25 10.83 -111.04
C PRO A 2 76.45 9.61 -110.13
N ALA A 3 77.28 9.80 -109.11
CA ALA A 3 77.54 8.89 -108.00
C ALA A 3 76.61 9.24 -106.82
N PHE A 4 75.89 8.24 -106.31
CA PHE A 4 74.94 8.36 -105.20
C PHE A 4 75.21 7.23 -104.20
N THR A 5 76.18 7.41 -103.30
CA THR A 5 76.46 6.44 -102.23
C THR A 5 77.04 7.16 -101.02
N GLY A 6 76.28 7.26 -99.92
CA GLY A 6 76.83 7.61 -98.61
C GLY A 6 75.99 8.54 -97.73
N THR A 7 74.76 8.18 -97.38
CA THR A 7 74.01 8.88 -96.31
C THR A 7 73.19 7.97 -95.37
N MET A 8 73.06 6.66 -95.60
CA MET A 8 72.08 5.86 -94.84
C MET A 8 72.57 5.26 -93.50
N ALA A 9 73.85 5.30 -93.15
CA ALA A 9 74.33 4.63 -91.92
C ALA A 9 74.32 5.53 -90.66
N ALA A 10 74.55 6.84 -90.80
CA ALA A 10 74.51 7.79 -89.67
C ALA A 10 73.07 8.13 -89.25
N ASP A 11 72.15 8.21 -90.21
CA ASP A 11 70.72 8.44 -89.93
C ASP A 11 70.09 7.31 -89.11
N VAL A 12 70.59 6.08 -89.24
CA VAL A 12 70.07 4.91 -88.49
C VAL A 12 70.54 4.92 -87.03
N SER A 13 71.78 5.33 -86.75
CA SER A 13 72.25 5.48 -85.35
C SER A 13 71.57 6.64 -84.64
N ASP A 14 71.37 7.76 -85.32
CA ASP A 14 70.69 8.92 -84.74
C ASP A 14 69.19 8.65 -84.53
N ALA A 15 68.55 7.93 -85.46
CA ALA A 15 67.17 7.46 -85.29
C ALA A 15 67.02 6.47 -84.13
N ALA A 16 67.98 5.55 -83.94
CA ALA A 16 67.96 4.61 -82.81
C ALA A 16 68.15 5.33 -81.47
N THR A 17 69.05 6.32 -81.42
CA THR A 17 69.32 7.11 -80.20
C THR A 17 68.13 8.02 -79.86
N ALA A 18 67.50 8.62 -80.87
CA ALA A 18 66.27 9.39 -80.70
C ALA A 18 65.09 8.52 -80.26
N PHE A 19 64.95 7.30 -80.80
CA PHE A 19 63.92 6.35 -80.37
C PHE A 19 64.13 5.90 -78.92
N LEU A 20 65.37 5.56 -78.52
CA LEU A 20 65.69 5.18 -77.15
C LEU A 20 65.45 6.34 -76.18
N THR A 21 65.79 7.57 -76.55
CA THR A 21 65.53 8.77 -75.73
C THR A 21 64.03 9.08 -75.66
N ALA A 22 63.28 8.89 -76.74
CA ALA A 22 61.82 9.01 -76.75
C ALA A 22 61.16 7.93 -75.89
N LEU A 23 61.70 6.71 -75.90
CA LEU A 23 61.23 5.60 -75.08
C LEU A 23 61.55 5.85 -73.61
N ASP A 24 62.75 6.32 -73.27
CA ASP A 24 63.16 6.65 -71.91
C ASP A 24 62.38 7.86 -71.35
N THR A 25 62.11 8.88 -72.18
CA THR A 25 61.26 10.01 -71.78
C THR A 25 59.78 9.64 -71.66
N SER A 26 59.28 8.68 -72.44
CA SER A 26 57.90 8.17 -72.30
C SER A 26 57.74 7.28 -71.07
N LEU A 27 58.70 6.41 -70.76
CA LEU A 27 58.75 5.64 -69.52
C LEU A 27 58.90 6.57 -68.31
N ALA A 28 59.75 7.59 -68.37
CA ALA A 28 59.88 8.59 -67.32
C ALA A 28 58.65 9.49 -67.17
N ARG A 29 57.79 9.61 -68.20
CA ARG A 29 56.48 10.28 -68.09
C ARG A 29 55.45 9.35 -67.46
N ALA A 30 55.35 8.11 -67.94
CA ALA A 30 54.47 7.09 -67.37
C ALA A 30 54.73 6.90 -65.88
N TRP A 31 56.00 6.79 -65.48
CA TRP A 31 56.38 6.65 -64.07
C TRP A 31 56.03 7.89 -63.23
N ARG A 32 56.13 9.10 -63.79
CA ARG A 32 55.72 10.33 -63.10
C ARG A 32 54.20 10.46 -62.97
N ASP A 33 53.45 9.93 -63.93
CA ASP A 33 51.99 9.92 -63.87
C ASP A 33 51.49 8.83 -62.89
N GLU A 34 52.10 7.64 -62.87
CA GLU A 34 51.89 6.62 -61.83
C GLU A 34 52.21 7.17 -60.43
N ASP A 35 53.34 7.86 -60.28
CA ASP A 35 53.74 8.49 -59.02
C ASP A 35 52.80 9.66 -58.61
N ARG A 36 52.11 10.30 -59.57
CA ARG A 36 51.03 11.26 -59.26
C ARG A 36 49.75 10.55 -58.81
N GLU A 37 49.44 9.41 -59.41
CA GLU A 37 48.29 8.57 -59.05
C GLU A 37 48.47 7.97 -57.65
N TRP A 38 49.63 7.38 -57.35
CA TRP A 38 49.96 6.91 -56.00
C TRP A 38 49.84 8.01 -54.95
N ARG A 39 50.30 9.24 -55.24
CA ARG A 39 50.11 10.36 -54.31
C ARG A 39 48.64 10.79 -54.18
N LYS A 40 47.81 10.63 -55.22
CA LYS A 40 46.37 10.92 -55.15
C LYS A 40 45.66 9.86 -54.30
N GLU A 41 45.99 8.59 -54.50
CA GLU A 41 45.50 7.46 -53.72
C GLU A 41 45.91 7.57 -52.26
N ASP A 42 47.19 7.81 -51.97
CA ASP A 42 47.69 8.00 -50.60
C ASP A 42 47.00 9.20 -49.90
N ARG A 43 46.72 10.29 -50.63
CA ARG A 43 45.88 11.38 -50.11
C ARG A 43 44.42 10.99 -49.89
N ALA A 44 43.86 10.10 -50.71
CA ALA A 44 42.50 9.60 -50.55
C ALA A 44 42.42 8.68 -49.34
N TRP A 45 43.31 7.69 -49.23
CA TRP A 45 43.46 6.81 -48.07
C TRP A 45 43.63 7.58 -46.77
N ARG A 46 44.46 8.63 -46.76
CA ARG A 46 44.63 9.47 -45.56
C ARG A 46 43.40 10.30 -45.21
N ARG A 47 42.55 10.65 -46.18
CA ARG A 47 41.26 11.30 -45.89
C ARG A 47 40.26 10.30 -45.34
N GLU A 48 40.15 9.13 -45.96
CA GLU A 48 39.27 8.04 -45.53
C GLU A 48 39.63 7.53 -44.13
N ASP A 49 40.91 7.37 -43.81
CA ASP A 49 41.38 7.02 -42.47
C ASP A 49 40.98 8.10 -41.44
N LEU A 50 41.11 9.38 -41.82
CA LEU A 50 40.75 10.49 -40.94
C LEU A 50 39.23 10.57 -40.72
N GLU A 51 38.43 10.29 -41.75
CA GLU A 51 36.97 10.18 -41.67
C GLU A 51 36.55 8.98 -40.80
N PHE A 52 37.14 7.80 -41.01
CA PHE A 52 36.87 6.61 -40.21
C PHE A 52 37.17 6.85 -38.72
N ARG A 53 38.25 7.57 -38.39
CA ARG A 53 38.57 7.94 -37.00
C ARG A 53 37.60 8.95 -36.40
N VAL A 54 37.02 9.83 -37.20
CA VAL A 54 35.97 10.75 -36.77
C VAL A 54 34.68 9.98 -36.51
N GLU A 55 34.27 9.12 -37.44
CA GLU A 55 33.10 8.27 -37.27
C GLU A 55 33.23 7.37 -36.04
N GLU A 56 34.39 6.74 -35.83
CA GLU A 56 34.65 5.93 -34.66
C GLU A 56 34.44 6.74 -33.38
N ARG A 57 35.02 7.96 -33.29
CA ARG A 57 34.81 8.85 -32.15
C ARG A 57 33.34 9.21 -31.95
N ASP A 58 32.62 9.51 -33.02
CA ASP A 58 31.19 9.86 -32.96
C ASP A 58 30.35 8.65 -32.48
N TRP A 59 30.71 7.42 -32.89
CA TRP A 59 30.10 6.18 -32.39
C TRP A 59 30.36 5.96 -30.90
N TRP A 60 31.60 6.20 -30.45
CA TRP A 60 31.94 6.14 -29.03
C TRP A 60 31.13 7.15 -28.20
N GLU A 61 31.02 8.40 -28.68
CA GLU A 61 30.22 9.44 -28.03
C GLU A 61 28.73 9.05 -27.96
N LEU A 62 28.18 8.54 -29.06
CA LEU A 62 26.79 8.09 -29.11
C LEU A 62 26.53 6.91 -28.17
N GLU A 63 27.47 5.96 -28.08
CA GLU A 63 27.36 4.83 -27.15
C GLU A 63 27.37 5.30 -25.70
N HIS A 64 28.22 6.27 -25.35
CA HIS A 64 28.25 6.86 -24.02
C HIS A 64 26.93 7.55 -23.66
N VAL A 65 26.39 8.35 -24.58
CA VAL A 65 25.08 8.99 -24.41
C VAL A 65 23.98 7.95 -24.21
N HIS A 66 23.96 6.91 -25.05
CA HIS A 66 22.96 5.84 -24.97
C HIS A 66 23.03 5.09 -23.63
N ARG A 67 24.24 4.78 -23.15
CA ARG A 67 24.44 4.14 -21.84
C ARG A 67 23.94 5.03 -20.70
N ASP A 68 24.16 6.34 -20.78
CA ASP A 68 23.69 7.29 -19.78
C ASP A 68 22.17 7.47 -19.80
N GLU A 69 21.55 7.49 -20.97
CA GLU A 69 20.09 7.49 -21.13
C GLU A 69 19.48 6.21 -20.56
N GLN A 70 20.05 5.04 -20.85
CA GLN A 70 19.59 3.78 -20.26
C GLN A 70 19.68 3.78 -18.73
N ARG A 71 20.74 4.36 -18.15
CA ARG A 71 20.86 4.52 -16.69
C ARG A 71 19.79 5.46 -16.15
N ARG A 72 19.48 6.56 -16.84
CA ARG A 72 18.40 7.50 -16.46
C ARG A 72 17.03 6.83 -16.53
N TRP A 73 16.75 6.11 -17.61
CA TRP A 73 15.50 5.37 -17.80
C TRP A 73 15.31 4.31 -16.70
N ARG A 74 16.34 3.52 -16.39
CA ARG A 74 16.28 2.53 -15.29
C ARG A 74 16.00 3.17 -13.94
N ARG A 75 16.60 4.33 -13.63
CA ARG A 75 16.31 5.07 -12.39
C ARG A 75 14.85 5.54 -12.32
N GLN A 76 14.34 6.09 -13.43
CA GLN A 76 12.95 6.54 -13.51
C GLN A 76 11.95 5.39 -13.41
N ASP A 77 12.21 4.25 -14.07
CA ASP A 77 11.37 3.06 -14.01
C ASP A 77 11.27 2.51 -12.58
N VAL A 78 12.39 2.44 -11.85
CA VAL A 78 12.38 2.03 -10.43
C VAL A 78 11.55 2.99 -9.58
N GLU A 79 11.72 4.31 -9.76
CA GLU A 79 10.93 5.32 -9.04
C GLU A 79 9.43 5.23 -9.34
N GLN A 80 9.05 4.99 -10.61
CA GLN A 80 7.66 4.82 -11.00
C GLN A 80 7.03 3.59 -10.35
N ARG A 81 7.73 2.43 -10.39
CA ARG A 81 7.24 1.20 -9.76
C ARG A 81 7.02 1.35 -8.25
N VAL A 82 7.91 2.08 -7.57
CA VAL A 82 7.74 2.41 -6.14
C VAL A 82 6.43 3.17 -5.91
N LEU A 83 6.18 4.21 -6.70
CA LEU A 83 5.00 5.05 -6.57
C LEU A 83 3.72 4.29 -6.92
N GLU A 84 3.74 3.45 -7.95
CA GLU A 84 2.64 2.58 -8.32
C GLU A 84 2.30 1.57 -7.22
N ASN A 85 3.32 0.94 -6.63
CA ASN A 85 3.14 0.05 -5.49
C ASN A 85 2.54 0.77 -4.29
N ALA A 86 3.01 2.00 -3.99
CA ALA A 86 2.45 2.82 -2.93
C ALA A 86 0.97 3.16 -3.19
N ARG A 87 0.62 3.59 -4.41
CA ARG A 87 -0.78 3.83 -4.82
C ARG A 87 -1.64 2.59 -4.69
N TRP A 88 -1.12 1.42 -5.05
CA TRP A 88 -1.85 0.16 -4.91
C TRP A 88 -2.11 -0.22 -3.45
N VAL A 89 -1.13 -0.01 -2.55
CA VAL A 89 -1.31 -0.19 -1.10
C VAL A 89 -2.35 0.78 -0.56
N TRP A 90 -2.25 2.06 -0.93
CA TRP A 90 -3.20 3.10 -0.55
C TRP A 90 -4.62 2.73 -0.99
N GLY A 91 -4.81 2.37 -2.26
CA GLY A 91 -6.10 1.96 -2.81
C GLY A 91 -6.73 0.78 -2.08
N ARG A 92 -5.94 -0.23 -1.69
CA ARG A 92 -6.46 -1.34 -0.86
C ARG A 92 -6.87 -0.89 0.53
N TYR A 93 -6.13 0.05 1.11
CA TYR A 93 -6.38 0.54 2.45
C TYR A 93 -7.62 1.45 2.51
N THR A 94 -7.77 2.37 1.56
CA THR A 94 -8.97 3.21 1.41
C THR A 94 -10.20 2.36 1.08
N GLU A 95 -10.08 1.39 0.19
CA GLU A 95 -11.17 0.48 -0.15
C GLU A 95 -11.58 -0.40 1.05
N LYS A 96 -10.62 -0.86 1.87
CA LYS A 96 -10.93 -1.54 3.12
C LYS A 96 -11.71 -0.61 4.07
N ASN A 97 -11.21 0.61 4.30
CA ASN A 97 -11.90 1.59 5.16
C ASN A 97 -13.32 1.90 4.65
N ARG A 98 -13.50 2.01 3.32
CA ARG A 98 -14.82 2.24 2.70
C ARG A 98 -15.78 1.09 3.00
N ARG A 99 -15.34 -0.16 2.81
CA ARG A 99 -16.15 -1.36 3.12
C ARG A 99 -16.49 -1.45 4.60
N ASP A 100 -15.52 -1.19 5.47
CA ASP A 100 -15.75 -1.22 6.93
C ASP A 100 -16.78 -0.14 7.34
N VAL A 101 -16.71 1.05 6.74
CA VAL A 101 -17.70 2.12 6.92
C VAL A 101 -19.09 1.71 6.43
N GLU A 102 -19.18 1.10 5.24
CA GLU A 102 -20.45 0.64 4.66
C GLU A 102 -21.08 -0.49 5.49
N GLU A 103 -20.30 -1.49 5.90
CA GLU A 103 -20.77 -2.60 6.73
C GLU A 103 -21.29 -2.10 8.08
N LYS A 104 -20.54 -1.22 8.75
CA LYS A 104 -20.98 -0.61 10.02
C LYS A 104 -22.19 0.30 9.81
N GLY A 105 -22.22 1.06 8.72
CA GLY A 105 -23.34 1.90 8.37
C GLY A 105 -24.63 1.10 8.18
N GLU A 106 -24.55 -0.05 7.50
CA GLU A 106 -25.68 -0.95 7.28
C GLU A 106 -26.17 -1.58 8.59
N GLN A 107 -25.25 -2.03 9.45
CA GLN A 107 -25.57 -2.53 10.79
C GLN A 107 -26.33 -1.49 11.64
N LEU A 108 -25.91 -0.22 11.59
CA LEU A 108 -26.58 0.85 12.33
C LEU A 108 -27.94 1.21 11.73
N ARG A 109 -28.04 1.23 10.40
CA ARG A 109 -29.30 1.53 9.71
C ARG A 109 -30.36 0.48 9.99
N THR A 110 -30.00 -0.80 9.91
CA THR A 110 -30.91 -1.91 10.21
C THR A 110 -31.37 -1.88 11.66
N THR A 111 -30.45 -1.67 12.60
CA THR A 111 -30.77 -1.56 14.03
C THR A 111 -31.69 -0.37 14.33
N SER A 112 -31.39 0.80 13.73
CA SER A 112 -32.21 2.01 13.89
C SER A 112 -33.64 1.79 13.37
N ASN A 113 -33.78 1.26 12.15
CA ASN A 113 -35.08 0.97 11.56
C ASN A 113 -35.90 -0.02 12.39
N LEU A 114 -35.27 -1.10 12.87
CA LEU A 114 -35.95 -2.10 13.70
C LEU A 114 -36.40 -1.52 15.05
N SER A 115 -35.57 -0.70 15.69
CA SER A 115 -35.93 -0.02 16.93
C SER A 115 -37.10 0.95 16.75
N ALA A 116 -37.13 1.69 15.63
CA ALA A 116 -38.23 2.59 15.30
C ALA A 116 -39.56 1.84 15.11
N LEU A 117 -39.54 0.70 14.42
CA LEU A 117 -40.73 -0.13 14.23
C LEU A 117 -41.27 -0.67 15.56
N ILE A 118 -40.41 -1.20 16.43
CA ILE A 118 -40.84 -1.72 17.73
C ILE A 118 -41.41 -0.60 18.61
N ALA A 119 -40.76 0.57 18.64
CA ALA A 119 -41.29 1.73 19.35
C ALA A 119 -42.65 2.18 18.79
N GLY A 120 -42.80 2.24 17.47
CA GLY A 120 -44.05 2.58 16.80
C GLY A 120 -45.17 1.59 17.15
N PHE A 121 -44.91 0.28 17.07
CA PHE A 121 -45.89 -0.74 17.46
C PHE A 121 -46.27 -0.67 18.93
N ALA A 122 -45.32 -0.39 19.82
CA ALA A 122 -45.61 -0.22 21.24
C ALA A 122 -46.54 0.99 21.50
N VAL A 123 -46.31 2.12 20.82
CA VAL A 123 -47.18 3.30 20.91
C VAL A 123 -48.55 3.02 20.31
N VAL A 124 -48.63 2.36 19.14
CA VAL A 124 -49.91 1.99 18.53
C VAL A 124 -50.70 1.06 19.44
N ALA A 125 -50.06 0.06 20.05
CA ALA A 125 -50.71 -0.83 21.00
C ALA A 125 -51.25 -0.07 22.24
N LEU A 126 -50.53 0.94 22.71
CA LEU A 126 -50.98 1.79 23.83
C LEU A 126 -52.24 2.58 23.49
N ILE A 127 -52.31 3.17 22.28
CA ILE A 127 -53.45 4.01 21.88
C ILE A 127 -54.67 3.18 21.47
N GLU A 128 -54.49 1.97 20.93
CA GLU A 128 -55.58 1.08 20.50
C GLU A 128 -56.23 0.36 21.68
N LEU A 129 -55.47 0.11 22.75
CA LEU A 129 -55.98 -0.43 24.00
C LEU A 129 -56.54 0.71 24.88
N GLN A 130 -57.55 1.42 24.38
CA GLN A 130 -58.28 2.38 25.21
C GLN A 130 -59.21 1.62 26.17
N PHE A 131 -58.90 1.66 27.46
CA PHE A 131 -59.71 1.04 28.52
C PHE A 131 -60.85 1.95 29.02
N SER A 132 -61.11 3.06 28.34
CA SER A 132 -62.06 4.09 28.77
C SER A 132 -63.50 3.74 28.39
N ASP A 133 -64.16 2.92 29.20
CA ASP A 133 -65.60 3.06 29.37
C ASP A 133 -65.87 3.76 30.73
N PRO A 134 -66.17 5.07 30.73
CA PRO A 134 -66.28 5.87 31.96
C PRO A 134 -67.51 5.52 32.82
N THR A 135 -68.35 4.58 32.38
CA THR A 135 -69.63 4.27 33.02
C THR A 135 -69.63 2.98 33.84
N THR A 136 -68.65 2.09 33.63
CA THR A 136 -68.51 0.85 34.38
C THR A 136 -67.33 0.95 35.35
N ARG A 137 -67.59 0.80 36.65
CA ARG A 137 -66.52 0.70 37.66
C ARG A 137 -65.62 -0.47 37.25
N PRO A 138 -64.33 -0.26 36.97
CA PRO A 138 -63.49 -1.35 36.53
C PRO A 138 -63.20 -2.24 37.75
N ASP A 139 -63.67 -3.49 37.70
CA ASP A 139 -63.12 -4.59 38.53
C ASP A 139 -61.67 -4.95 38.12
N GLN A 140 -61.05 -4.16 37.23
CA GLN A 140 -59.68 -4.33 36.79
C GLN A 140 -58.71 -3.70 37.79
N SER A 141 -57.65 -4.43 38.13
CA SER A 141 -56.64 -3.93 39.06
C SER A 141 -55.90 -2.73 38.46
N GLU A 142 -56.01 -1.57 39.12
CA GLU A 142 -55.31 -0.34 38.75
C GLU A 142 -53.80 -0.55 38.56
N GLY A 143 -53.21 -1.45 39.34
CA GLY A 143 -51.79 -1.83 39.24
C GLY A 143 -51.38 -2.38 37.87
N LEU A 144 -52.24 -3.15 37.17
CA LEU A 144 -51.92 -3.68 35.84
C LEU A 144 -51.90 -2.59 34.77
N ILE A 145 -52.79 -1.60 34.89
CA ILE A 145 -52.86 -0.45 33.98
C ILE A 145 -51.59 0.40 34.14
N VAL A 146 -51.20 0.68 35.39
CA VAL A 146 -49.95 1.40 35.69
C VAL A 146 -48.74 0.62 35.17
N ALA A 147 -48.67 -0.69 35.44
CA ALA A 147 -47.59 -1.53 34.94
C ALA A 147 -47.49 -1.55 33.41
N PHE A 148 -48.63 -1.59 32.71
CA PHE A 148 -48.68 -1.51 31.25
C PHE A 148 -48.16 -0.18 30.71
N ALA A 149 -48.64 0.94 31.27
CA ALA A 149 -48.20 2.28 30.88
C ALA A 149 -46.70 2.47 31.14
N CYS A 150 -46.21 2.07 32.33
CA CYS A 150 -44.79 2.14 32.67
C CYS A 150 -43.93 1.25 31.76
N ALA A 151 -44.33 -0.01 31.53
CA ALA A 151 -43.57 -0.91 30.66
C ALA A 151 -43.52 -0.41 29.22
N THR A 152 -44.61 0.20 28.73
CA THR A 152 -44.65 0.80 27.39
C THR A 152 -43.75 2.02 27.29
N ALA A 153 -43.82 2.93 28.27
CA ALA A 153 -42.95 4.10 28.33
C ALA A 153 -41.46 3.71 28.38
N VAL A 154 -41.10 2.70 29.18
CA VAL A 154 -39.73 2.17 29.24
C VAL A 154 -39.31 1.55 27.90
N THR A 155 -40.19 0.77 27.27
CA THR A 155 -39.91 0.16 25.96
C THR A 155 -39.64 1.22 24.89
N VAL A 156 -40.52 2.22 24.79
CA VAL A 156 -40.38 3.33 23.83
C VAL A 156 -39.12 4.15 24.15
N GLY A 157 -38.86 4.45 25.42
CA GLY A 157 -37.66 5.17 25.85
C GLY A 157 -36.36 4.44 25.48
N LEU A 158 -36.27 3.13 25.73
CA LEU A 158 -35.11 2.33 25.37
C LEU A 158 -34.91 2.25 23.85
N MET A 159 -35.99 2.00 23.10
CA MET A 159 -35.92 1.88 21.64
C MET A 159 -35.60 3.20 20.96
N LEU A 160 -36.20 4.32 21.41
CA LEU A 160 -35.95 5.65 20.87
C LEU A 160 -34.51 6.10 21.15
N ASN A 161 -34.01 5.90 22.38
CA ASN A 161 -32.61 6.22 22.68
C ASN A 161 -31.64 5.38 21.83
N SER A 162 -31.92 4.09 21.63
CA SER A 162 -31.13 3.25 20.72
C SER A 162 -31.17 3.77 19.27
N MET A 163 -32.36 4.08 18.75
CA MET A 163 -32.56 4.60 17.39
C MET A 163 -31.77 5.90 17.17
N VAL A 164 -31.91 6.85 18.11
CA VAL A 164 -31.29 8.17 18.03
C VAL A 164 -29.76 8.07 18.09
N LEU A 165 -29.21 7.27 19.01
CA LEU A 165 -27.77 7.03 19.08
C LEU A 165 -27.22 6.40 17.79
N CYS A 166 -27.90 5.38 17.26
CA CYS A 166 -27.50 4.76 15.99
C CYS A 166 -27.56 5.76 14.82
N SER A 167 -28.55 6.65 14.79
CA SER A 167 -28.74 7.64 13.72
C SER A 167 -27.68 8.76 13.78
N PHE A 168 -27.36 9.26 14.97
CA PHE A 168 -26.27 10.24 15.15
C PHE A 168 -24.91 9.63 14.83
N MET A 169 -24.67 8.39 15.25
CA MET A 169 -23.44 7.69 14.93
C MET A 169 -23.30 7.43 13.42
N LEU A 170 -24.36 7.00 12.75
CA LEU A 170 -24.38 6.86 11.29
C LEU A 170 -24.07 8.19 10.59
N SER A 171 -24.67 9.29 11.06
CA SER A 171 -24.40 10.63 10.51
C SER A 171 -22.95 11.06 10.71
N ASN A 172 -22.35 10.75 11.86
CA ASN A 172 -20.95 11.05 12.16
C ASN A 172 -19.99 10.24 11.27
N ILE A 173 -20.28 8.95 11.07
CA ILE A 173 -19.50 8.08 10.17
C ILE A 173 -19.58 8.57 8.73
N LEU A 174 -20.75 8.94 8.23
CA LEU A 174 -20.90 9.45 6.86
C LEU A 174 -20.19 10.79 6.67
N ARG A 175 -20.20 11.67 7.68
CA ARG A 175 -19.46 12.94 7.66
C ARG A 175 -17.95 12.72 7.61
N ASN A 176 -17.42 11.83 8.45
CA ASN A 176 -15.99 11.53 8.48
C ASN A 176 -15.57 10.57 7.35
N GLY A 177 -16.51 9.83 6.76
CA GLY A 177 -16.32 8.98 5.59
C GLY A 177 -15.59 9.70 4.46
N LYS A 178 -16.01 10.95 4.20
CA LYS A 178 -15.40 11.82 3.19
C LYS A 178 -13.93 12.16 3.46
N THR A 179 -13.54 12.19 4.74
CA THR A 179 -12.15 12.50 5.13
C THR A 179 -11.20 11.32 4.94
N TYR A 180 -11.69 10.08 4.93
CA TYR A 180 -10.87 8.88 4.70
C TYR A 180 -10.49 8.64 3.22
N VAL A 181 -11.01 9.46 2.32
CA VAL A 181 -10.69 9.47 0.89
C VAL A 181 -10.30 10.89 0.50
N SER A 182 -9.40 11.50 1.28
CA SER A 182 -8.86 12.82 0.93
C SER A 182 -7.62 12.67 0.05
N GLU A 183 -7.58 13.44 -1.03
CA GLU A 183 -6.42 13.51 -1.95
C GLU A 183 -5.18 14.06 -1.23
N ASP A 184 -5.38 14.93 -0.24
CA ASP A 184 -4.31 15.49 0.59
C ASP A 184 -3.57 14.38 1.37
N GLU A 185 -4.29 13.45 2.02
CA GLU A 185 -3.66 12.34 2.73
C GLU A 185 -2.97 11.35 1.79
N GLU A 186 -3.53 11.13 0.60
CA GLU A 186 -2.85 10.35 -0.44
C GLU A 186 -1.53 11.01 -0.82
N SER A 187 -1.53 12.33 -1.03
CA SER A 187 -0.34 13.08 -1.41
C SER A 187 0.75 13.03 -0.33
N GLU A 188 0.38 13.14 0.95
CA GLU A 188 1.30 13.02 2.09
C GLU A 188 1.87 11.60 2.20
N PHE A 189 1.03 10.58 2.01
CA PHE A 189 1.45 9.18 2.03
C PHE A 189 2.40 8.87 0.87
N LEU A 190 2.09 9.33 -0.35
CA LEU A 190 2.94 9.16 -1.52
C LEU A 190 4.27 9.90 -1.34
N TYR A 191 4.25 11.10 -0.76
CA TYR A 191 5.46 11.86 -0.42
C TYR A 191 6.33 11.09 0.58
N ALA A 192 5.73 10.52 1.63
CA ALA A 192 6.43 9.70 2.61
C ALA A 192 7.02 8.43 1.98
N CYS A 193 6.29 7.75 1.09
CA CYS A 193 6.78 6.58 0.36
C CYS A 193 7.95 6.93 -0.55
N ARG A 194 7.86 8.05 -1.27
CA ARG A 194 8.95 8.55 -2.11
C ARG A 194 10.19 8.86 -1.29
N LYS A 195 10.03 9.56 -0.16
CA LYS A 195 11.12 9.87 0.76
C LYS A 195 11.77 8.61 1.32
N PHE A 196 10.96 7.61 1.67
CA PHE A 196 11.43 6.31 2.13
C PHE A 196 12.25 5.60 1.05
N ALA A 197 11.74 5.48 -0.18
CA ALA A 197 12.47 4.81 -1.25
C ALA A 197 13.82 5.44 -1.59
N LEU A 198 13.96 6.76 -1.42
CA LEU A 198 15.23 7.48 -1.64
C LEU A 198 16.24 7.32 -0.48
N HIS A 199 15.77 7.09 0.75
CA HIS A 199 16.61 7.14 1.96
C HIS A 199 16.55 5.86 2.82
N TYR A 200 15.96 4.78 2.31
CA TYR A 200 15.78 3.57 3.12
C TYR A 200 17.13 2.95 3.50
N LYS A 201 17.22 2.49 4.74
CA LYS A 201 18.29 1.60 5.19
C LYS A 201 17.71 0.20 5.39
N PRO A 202 18.49 -0.87 5.15
CA PRO A 202 18.08 -2.22 5.50
C PRO A 202 17.66 -2.28 6.99
N GLY A 203 16.40 -2.65 7.23
CA GLY A 203 15.78 -2.66 8.57
C GLY A 203 14.75 -1.56 8.84
N ASP A 204 14.71 -0.51 8.01
CA ASP A 204 13.67 0.52 8.11
C ASP A 204 12.31 -0.02 7.63
N THR A 205 11.23 0.35 8.32
CA THR A 205 9.87 -0.08 7.94
C THR A 205 9.21 0.92 7.01
N PRO A 206 8.47 0.45 5.98
CA PRO A 206 7.77 1.36 5.08
C PRO A 206 6.72 2.19 5.83
N PRO A 207 6.47 3.43 5.40
CA PRO A 207 5.43 4.26 5.98
C PRO A 207 4.06 3.60 5.80
N THR A 208 3.22 3.72 6.83
CA THR A 208 1.87 3.16 6.84
C THR A 208 0.84 4.28 6.90
N PRO A 209 -0.30 4.16 6.19
CA PRO A 209 -1.36 5.16 6.26
C PRO A 209 -1.87 5.31 7.71
N GLN A 210 -1.91 6.54 8.23
CA GLN A 210 -2.09 6.80 9.66
C GLN A 210 -3.55 6.71 10.14
N ARG A 211 -4.52 7.06 9.29
CA ARG A 211 -5.95 7.08 9.65
C ARG A 211 -6.62 5.77 9.29
N SER A 212 -6.91 4.95 10.29
CA SER A 212 -7.78 3.76 10.13
C SER A 212 -9.17 4.11 10.67
N PHE A 213 -10.21 3.80 9.90
CA PHE A 213 -11.59 3.88 10.39
C PHE A 213 -11.78 3.06 11.67
N GLU A 214 -11.13 1.89 11.74
CA GLU A 214 -11.15 0.98 12.91
C GLU A 214 -10.76 1.69 14.21
N ARG A 215 -9.65 2.43 14.23
CA ARG A 215 -9.21 3.21 15.40
C ARG A 215 -10.17 4.35 15.76
N TYR A 216 -10.75 5.01 14.76
CA TYR A 216 -11.75 6.05 15.00
C TYR A 216 -13.02 5.46 15.63
N TRP A 217 -13.49 4.34 15.09
CA TRP A 217 -14.64 3.61 15.61
C TRP A 217 -14.40 3.17 17.06
N GLU A 218 -13.25 2.56 17.36
CA GLU A 218 -12.90 2.11 18.72
C GLU A 218 -12.88 3.25 19.74
N THR A 219 -12.30 4.39 19.37
CA THR A 219 -12.11 5.50 20.32
C THR A 219 -13.38 6.31 20.56
N ARG A 220 -14.23 6.47 19.53
CA ARG A 220 -15.38 7.37 19.62
C ARG A 220 -16.73 6.68 19.56
N CYS A 221 -16.86 5.64 18.75
CA CYS A 221 -18.16 5.02 18.43
C CYS A 221 -18.44 3.76 19.23
N GLU A 222 -17.42 2.96 19.57
CA GLU A 222 -17.59 1.65 20.19
C GLU A 222 -18.33 1.71 21.53
N SER A 223 -18.01 2.68 22.40
CA SER A 223 -18.69 2.82 23.69
C SER A 223 -20.17 3.14 23.52
N ASP A 224 -20.50 4.01 22.58
CA ASP A 224 -21.86 4.50 22.38
C ASP A 224 -22.69 3.49 21.60
N TRP A 225 -22.09 2.78 20.64
CA TRP A 225 -22.69 1.62 19.98
C TRP A 225 -23.04 0.53 20.99
N ARG A 226 -22.13 0.18 21.90
CA ARG A 226 -22.41 -0.83 22.94
C ARG A 226 -23.56 -0.43 23.85
N LYS A 227 -23.66 0.85 24.22
CA LYS A 227 -24.79 1.38 24.99
C LYS A 227 -26.10 1.28 24.20
N ALA A 228 -26.11 1.72 22.94
CA ALA A 228 -27.27 1.62 22.05
C ALA A 228 -27.73 0.17 21.88
N PHE A 229 -26.79 -0.74 21.59
CA PHE A 229 -27.08 -2.16 21.43
C PHE A 229 -27.64 -2.80 22.72
N ARG A 230 -27.13 -2.42 23.90
CA ARG A 230 -27.71 -2.86 25.18
C ARG A 230 -29.13 -2.35 25.38
N MET A 231 -29.39 -1.07 25.10
CA MET A 231 -30.75 -0.50 25.21
C MET A 231 -31.72 -1.19 24.26
N PHE A 232 -31.31 -1.43 23.01
CA PHE A 232 -32.07 -2.23 22.04
C PHE A 232 -32.37 -3.64 22.58
N THR A 233 -31.33 -4.32 23.08
CA THR A 233 -31.41 -5.69 23.60
C THR A 233 -32.37 -5.81 24.79
N PHE A 234 -32.36 -4.84 25.70
CA PHE A 234 -33.27 -4.79 26.84
C PHE A 234 -34.69 -4.33 26.44
N GLY A 235 -34.81 -3.53 25.38
CA GLY A 235 -36.11 -3.10 24.85
C GLY A 235 -36.95 -4.25 24.29
N VAL A 236 -36.32 -5.25 23.64
CA VAL A 236 -37.04 -6.40 23.06
C VAL A 236 -37.84 -7.22 24.09
N PRO A 237 -37.24 -7.72 25.19
CA PRO A 237 -38.00 -8.44 26.21
C PRO A 237 -39.00 -7.53 26.96
N MET A 238 -38.69 -6.23 27.11
CA MET A 238 -39.66 -5.27 27.64
C MET A 238 -40.89 -5.15 26.73
N PHE A 239 -40.72 -5.12 25.40
CA PHE A 239 -41.83 -5.15 24.45
C PHE A 239 -42.68 -6.43 24.59
N VAL A 240 -42.06 -7.61 24.69
CA VAL A 240 -42.81 -8.86 24.93
C VAL A 240 -43.57 -8.81 26.27
N THR A 241 -42.98 -8.21 27.29
CA THR A 241 -43.63 -7.97 28.58
C THR A 241 -44.83 -7.05 28.43
N THR A 242 -44.73 -5.97 27.65
CA THR A 242 -45.88 -5.07 27.38
C THR A 242 -47.03 -5.80 26.70
N LEU A 243 -46.75 -6.67 25.71
CA LEU A 243 -47.78 -7.50 25.06
C LEU A 243 -48.42 -8.50 26.02
N THR A 244 -47.63 -9.03 26.95
CA THR A 244 -48.13 -9.94 27.97
C THR A 244 -49.09 -9.21 28.90
N ILE A 245 -48.72 -8.04 29.43
CA ILE A 245 -49.59 -7.24 30.30
C ILE A 245 -50.84 -6.76 29.54
N ALA A 246 -50.70 -6.34 28.28
CA ALA A 246 -51.81 -5.99 27.41
C ALA A 246 -52.82 -7.14 27.25
N THR A 247 -52.34 -8.38 27.16
CA THR A 247 -53.20 -9.57 27.08
C THR A 247 -54.00 -9.76 28.36
N TRP A 248 -53.37 -9.56 29.53
CA TRP A 248 -54.07 -9.62 30.82
C TRP A 248 -55.16 -8.56 30.95
N LEU A 249 -54.91 -7.36 30.43
CA LEU A 249 -55.90 -6.28 30.42
C LEU A 249 -57.04 -6.56 29.44
N LYS A 250 -56.74 -7.06 28.23
CA LYS A 250 -57.75 -7.33 27.19
C LYS A 250 -58.60 -8.57 27.47
N PHE A 251 -58.00 -9.64 27.98
CA PHE A 251 -58.64 -10.93 28.21
C PHE A 251 -58.84 -11.24 29.70
N TRP A 252 -59.14 -10.21 30.49
CA TRP A 252 -59.37 -10.33 31.93
C TRP A 252 -60.40 -11.41 32.31
N TYR A 253 -61.35 -11.71 31.41
CA TYR A 253 -62.38 -12.74 31.58
C TYR A 253 -61.88 -14.20 31.44
N SER A 254 -60.71 -14.44 30.82
CA SER A 254 -60.20 -15.78 30.53
C SER A 254 -58.77 -15.96 31.03
N VAL A 255 -58.65 -16.48 32.25
CA VAL A 255 -57.34 -16.80 32.86
C VAL A 255 -56.56 -17.80 32.01
N VAL A 256 -57.24 -18.77 31.40
CA VAL A 256 -56.60 -19.78 30.55
C VAL A 256 -55.88 -19.12 29.36
N THR A 257 -56.52 -18.15 28.69
CA THR A 257 -55.91 -17.42 27.58
C THR A 257 -54.66 -16.66 28.03
N CYS A 258 -54.76 -15.95 29.16
CA CYS A 258 -53.64 -15.20 29.72
C CYS A 258 -52.46 -16.10 30.13
N VAL A 259 -52.73 -17.26 30.74
CA VAL A 259 -51.70 -18.26 31.09
C VAL A 259 -51.03 -18.85 29.85
N CYS A 260 -51.78 -19.12 28.79
CA CYS A 260 -51.19 -19.60 27.53
C CYS A 260 -50.25 -18.56 26.90
N VAL A 261 -50.68 -17.30 26.80
CA VAL A 261 -49.88 -16.23 26.18
C VAL A 261 -48.64 -15.90 27.01
N THR A 262 -48.76 -15.83 28.34
CA THR A 262 -47.60 -15.65 29.24
C THR A 262 -46.60 -16.78 29.09
N SER A 263 -47.05 -18.04 29.04
CA SER A 263 -46.18 -19.21 28.88
C SER A 263 -45.39 -19.14 27.56
N ILE A 264 -46.06 -18.81 26.46
CA ILE A 264 -45.42 -18.63 25.15
C ILE A 264 -44.42 -17.48 25.18
N SER A 265 -44.78 -16.37 25.84
CA SER A 265 -43.93 -15.18 25.98
C SER A 265 -42.66 -15.48 26.79
N ILE A 266 -42.76 -16.26 27.87
CA ILE A 266 -41.60 -16.70 28.67
C ILE A 266 -40.66 -17.56 27.83
N ILE A 267 -41.20 -18.51 27.05
CA ILE A 267 -40.39 -19.35 26.15
C ILE A 267 -39.69 -18.48 25.09
N ALA A 268 -40.40 -17.53 24.49
CA ALA A 268 -39.82 -16.61 23.51
C ALA A 268 -38.68 -15.78 24.09
N VAL A 269 -38.86 -15.22 25.31
CA VAL A 269 -37.81 -14.47 26.01
C VAL A 269 -36.63 -15.37 26.39
N ALA A 270 -36.86 -16.62 26.78
CA ALA A 270 -35.78 -17.57 27.10
C ALA A 270 -34.93 -17.91 25.85
N ILE A 271 -35.58 -18.15 24.70
CA ILE A 271 -34.90 -18.39 23.42
C ILE A 271 -34.12 -17.14 23.00
N TRP A 272 -34.72 -15.96 23.13
CA TRP A 272 -34.05 -14.68 22.86
C TRP A 272 -32.82 -14.48 23.74
N TYR A 273 -32.96 -14.68 25.05
CA TYR A 273 -31.88 -14.55 26.01
C TYR A 273 -30.72 -15.51 25.73
N ARG A 274 -31.02 -16.77 25.40
CA ARG A 274 -30.00 -17.74 24.97
C ARG A 274 -29.28 -17.27 23.71
N THR A 275 -30.03 -16.84 22.70
CA THR A 275 -29.47 -16.32 21.44
C THR A 275 -28.56 -15.13 21.73
N GLN A 276 -28.98 -14.23 22.62
CA GLN A 276 -28.21 -13.05 22.94
C GLN A 276 -26.96 -13.33 23.78
N ASN A 277 -27.00 -14.33 24.67
CA ASN A 277 -25.79 -14.72 25.40
C ASN A 277 -24.75 -15.38 24.49
N VAL A 278 -25.19 -16.19 23.53
CA VAL A 278 -24.29 -16.82 22.55
C VAL A 278 -23.70 -15.76 21.63
N TRP A 279 -24.54 -15.00 20.92
CA TRP A 279 -24.07 -14.10 19.87
C TRP A 279 -23.69 -12.72 20.38
N GLY A 280 -24.43 -12.17 21.34
CA GLY A 280 -24.15 -10.85 21.92
C GLY A 280 -22.79 -10.79 22.60
N ALA A 281 -22.35 -11.87 23.27
CA ALA A 281 -21.01 -11.94 23.83
C ALA A 281 -19.92 -11.87 22.74
N HIS A 282 -20.09 -12.57 21.62
CA HIS A 282 -19.16 -12.50 20.48
C HIS A 282 -19.13 -11.12 19.82
N LEU A 283 -20.31 -10.50 19.64
CA LEU A 283 -20.43 -9.15 19.08
C LEU A 283 -19.75 -8.10 19.97
N LEU A 284 -19.86 -8.24 21.30
CA LEU A 284 -19.24 -7.32 22.27
C LEU A 284 -17.74 -7.58 22.48
N LYS A 285 -17.25 -8.81 22.26
CA LYS A 285 -15.86 -9.21 22.51
C LYS A 285 -14.91 -8.96 21.34
N ARG A 286 -15.41 -8.99 20.09
CA ARG A 286 -14.57 -8.95 18.88
C ARG A 286 -13.70 -7.68 18.74
N SER A 287 -14.08 -6.55 19.32
CA SER A 287 -13.29 -5.32 19.29
C SER A 287 -12.09 -5.32 20.24
N ALA A 288 -12.05 -6.15 21.29
CA ALA A 288 -10.93 -6.16 22.24
C ALA A 288 -9.76 -7.07 21.82
N GLU A 289 -10.05 -8.24 21.19
CA GLU A 289 -9.01 -9.24 20.89
C GLU A 289 -8.32 -9.04 19.53
N THR A 290 -8.97 -8.42 18.55
CA THR A 290 -8.44 -8.27 17.18
C THR A 290 -7.15 -7.45 17.14
N PHE A 291 -6.95 -6.54 18.11
CA PHE A 291 -5.76 -5.72 18.22
C PHE A 291 -4.58 -6.42 18.92
N SER A 292 -4.84 -7.44 19.74
CA SER A 292 -3.83 -8.11 20.59
C SER A 292 -3.11 -9.27 19.89
N LYS A 293 -3.73 -9.89 18.87
CA LYS A 293 -3.26 -11.16 18.28
C LYS A 293 -2.73 -11.08 16.83
N SER A 294 -2.25 -9.93 16.36
CA SER A 294 -1.43 -9.95 15.13
C SER A 294 -0.03 -10.48 15.49
N ARG A 295 0.13 -11.81 15.48
CA ARG A 295 1.41 -12.48 15.68
C ARG A 295 2.43 -11.94 14.66
N TYR A 296 3.53 -11.54 15.25
CA TYR A 296 4.81 -11.13 14.69
C TYR A 296 5.25 -12.04 13.52
N PHE A 297 5.58 -11.44 12.39
CA PHE A 297 6.62 -11.94 11.49
C PHE A 297 7.65 -10.82 11.32
N PRO A 298 8.94 -11.07 11.50
CA PRO A 298 9.98 -10.09 11.18
C PRO A 298 10.10 -9.95 9.65
N PRO A 299 9.88 -8.77 9.05
CA PRO A 299 10.25 -8.42 7.69
C PRO A 299 11.75 -8.18 7.63
N GLU A 300 12.36 -8.66 6.56
CA GLU A 300 13.78 -8.56 6.27
C GLU A 300 14.17 -7.19 5.65
N GLY A 301 13.28 -6.19 5.72
CA GLY A 301 13.59 -4.81 5.33
C GLY A 301 13.75 -4.65 3.81
N LEU A 302 13.06 -5.48 3.02
CA LEU A 302 13.15 -5.44 1.58
C LEU A 302 12.24 -4.35 0.98
N PRO A 303 12.63 -3.69 -0.13
CA PRO A 303 11.79 -2.71 -0.84
C PRO A 303 10.41 -3.24 -1.26
N PHE A 304 10.24 -4.56 -1.30
CA PHE A 304 9.01 -5.26 -1.71
C PHE A 304 8.07 -5.59 -0.55
N ASP A 305 8.44 -5.27 0.70
CA ASP A 305 7.62 -5.53 1.89
C ASP A 305 6.35 -4.65 1.97
N TRP A 306 6.09 -3.81 0.97
CA TRP A 306 4.80 -3.10 0.82
C TRP A 306 3.58 -4.04 0.73
N HIS A 307 3.81 -5.30 0.36
CA HIS A 307 2.78 -6.34 0.39
C HIS A 307 2.58 -6.96 1.77
N ALA A 308 3.56 -6.82 2.68
CA ALA A 308 3.43 -7.26 4.05
C ALA A 308 2.48 -6.32 4.81
N ARG A 309 1.77 -6.88 5.80
CA ARG A 309 0.78 -6.09 6.56
C ARG A 309 1.49 -4.93 7.28
N PRO A 310 0.90 -3.71 7.26
CA PRO A 310 1.39 -2.55 8.01
C PRO A 310 1.75 -2.92 9.46
N ARG A 311 3.00 -2.70 9.86
CA ARG A 311 3.44 -2.87 11.25
C ARG A 311 2.93 -1.70 12.09
N LYS A 312 2.53 -1.95 13.33
CA LYS A 312 2.42 -0.88 14.32
C LYS A 312 3.82 -0.56 14.84
N ALA A 313 4.17 0.73 14.87
CA ALA A 313 5.44 1.19 15.42
C ALA A 313 5.62 0.63 16.84
N PRO A 314 6.80 0.07 17.18
CA PRO A 314 7.08 -0.33 18.54
C PRO A 314 6.92 0.89 19.45
N ARG A 315 6.10 0.75 20.49
CA ARG A 315 6.04 1.71 21.60
C ARG A 315 7.45 1.82 22.16
N SER A 316 8.13 2.94 21.92
CA SER A 316 9.40 3.28 22.57
C SER A 316 9.11 3.41 24.07
N GLY A 317 9.47 2.39 24.85
CA GLY A 317 9.27 2.45 26.30
C GLY A 317 9.37 1.13 27.07
N ALA A 318 9.46 -0.04 26.41
CA ALA A 318 9.72 -1.28 27.14
C ALA A 318 11.24 -1.55 27.21
N LYS A 319 11.88 -1.04 28.27
CA LYS A 319 13.21 -1.54 28.70
C LYS A 319 13.06 -3.03 29.04
N SER A 320 13.75 -3.89 28.30
CA SER A 320 14.00 -5.26 28.74
C SER A 320 14.96 -5.27 29.93
N PRO A 321 14.75 -6.11 30.96
CA PRO A 321 15.72 -6.30 32.03
C PRO A 321 16.81 -7.30 31.57
N PRO A 322 18.09 -7.12 31.98
CA PRO A 322 19.11 -8.13 31.76
C PRO A 322 19.03 -9.25 32.82
N GLU A 323 19.31 -10.47 32.38
CA GLU A 323 19.43 -11.68 33.19
C GLU A 323 20.62 -11.62 34.18
N SER A 324 20.30 -11.98 35.43
CA SER A 324 21.10 -12.68 36.45
C SER A 324 22.53 -12.24 36.78
N ALA A 325 22.70 -11.70 38.00
CA ALA A 325 23.81 -12.06 38.90
C ALA A 325 23.33 -12.01 40.37
N THR A 326 23.59 -13.10 41.10
CA THR A 326 23.24 -13.34 42.50
C THR A 326 24.18 -12.61 43.46
N THR A 327 23.68 -11.75 44.37
CA THR A 327 24.19 -11.68 45.77
C THR A 327 23.23 -10.92 46.71
N VAL A 328 23.29 -11.31 47.98
CA VAL A 328 22.43 -11.09 49.16
C VAL A 328 22.50 -9.66 49.75
N GLY A 329 21.39 -9.16 50.32
CA GLY A 329 21.44 -8.05 51.30
C GLY A 329 20.13 -7.28 51.58
N VAL A 330 19.33 -7.79 52.52
CA VAL A 330 18.48 -7.14 53.55
C VAL A 330 18.03 -5.66 53.38
N GLY A 331 16.71 -5.41 53.51
CA GLY A 331 16.16 -4.17 54.11
C GLY A 331 15.00 -3.50 53.39
N ALA A 332 13.76 -3.74 53.83
CA ALA A 332 12.58 -2.87 53.63
C ALA A 332 12.49 -1.88 54.84
N PRO A 333 11.52 -0.92 54.93
CA PRO A 333 10.36 -0.65 54.07
C PRO A 333 9.99 0.85 53.84
N SER A 334 8.93 1.06 53.05
CA SER A 334 7.78 1.96 53.34
C SER A 334 7.54 3.22 52.48
N ALA A 335 6.22 3.50 52.35
CA ALA A 335 5.52 4.76 52.05
C ALA A 335 5.49 5.24 50.57
N SER A 336 4.37 5.19 49.83
CA SER A 336 3.05 5.85 49.95
C SER A 336 2.98 7.28 49.38
N ALA A 337 2.06 7.49 48.42
CA ALA A 337 1.28 8.70 48.09
C ALA A 337 1.08 8.76 46.56
N SER A 338 -0.13 8.67 46.00
CA SER A 338 -1.27 9.59 46.11
C SER A 338 -1.02 10.91 45.37
N PHE A 339 -1.87 11.22 44.37
CA PHE A 339 -2.72 12.43 44.30
C PHE A 339 -2.86 13.05 42.88
N LYS A 340 -4.14 13.12 42.43
CA LYS A 340 -4.88 14.14 41.64
C LYS A 340 -4.34 14.65 40.29
N ASP A 341 -5.11 14.56 39.21
CA ASP A 341 -6.40 15.21 38.86
C ASP A 341 -6.26 16.66 38.37
N ASP A 342 -6.95 16.85 37.23
CA ASP A 342 -7.61 18.04 36.71
C ASP A 342 -6.93 18.97 35.69
N ASP A 343 -7.70 19.16 34.62
CA ASP A 343 -7.99 20.42 33.93
C ASP A 343 -6.99 20.95 32.88
N PHE A 344 -7.38 21.56 31.75
CA PHE A 344 -8.66 21.99 31.18
C PHE A 344 -8.38 22.50 29.74
N PHE A 345 -9.46 22.66 28.96
CA PHE A 345 -9.53 23.19 27.60
C PHE A 345 -8.88 24.57 27.38
N GLY A 346 -8.39 24.82 26.15
CA GLY A 346 -8.35 26.18 25.59
C GLY A 346 -7.31 26.43 24.49
N PRO A 347 -7.71 26.70 23.23
CA PRO A 347 -6.80 26.93 22.10
C PRO A 347 -6.71 28.40 21.65
N SER A 348 -5.58 28.79 21.07
CA SER A 348 -5.43 29.94 20.13
C SER A 348 -3.97 29.99 19.63
N ASN A 349 -3.70 29.69 18.35
CA ASN A 349 -3.72 30.55 17.16
C ASN A 349 -2.54 31.54 17.01
N SER A 350 -2.10 31.66 15.74
CA SER A 350 -1.20 32.66 15.13
C SER A 350 0.30 32.50 15.41
N SER A 351 1.26 32.77 14.53
CA SER A 351 1.32 33.10 13.09
C SER A 351 2.80 33.33 12.74
N LEU A 352 3.14 33.11 11.46
CA LEU A 352 4.18 33.80 10.68
C LEU A 352 5.68 33.84 11.11
N ALA A 353 6.48 33.27 10.20
CA ALA A 353 7.62 33.88 9.48
C ALA A 353 8.77 34.55 10.28
N HIS A 354 9.98 33.98 10.16
CA HIS A 354 11.07 34.51 9.32
C HIS A 354 12.40 33.78 9.61
N SER A 355 13.10 33.37 8.55
CA SER A 355 14.56 33.12 8.57
C SER A 355 15.33 34.43 8.81
N PRO A 356 16.58 34.36 9.28
CA PRO A 356 17.68 34.40 8.30
C PRO A 356 18.88 33.48 8.58
N GLU A 357 19.44 33.02 7.47
CA GLU A 357 20.85 32.84 7.13
C GLU A 357 21.90 33.24 8.18
N LEU A 358 22.76 32.29 8.56
CA LEU A 358 24.11 32.56 9.04
C LEU A 358 25.10 31.58 8.38
N LYS A 359 26.21 32.18 7.96
CA LYS A 359 27.22 31.69 7.04
C LYS A 359 28.51 31.60 7.84
N GLU A 360 29.08 30.41 8.07
CA GLU A 360 30.50 30.31 8.44
C GLU A 360 31.16 28.95 8.20
N LYS A 361 32.30 29.06 7.49
CA LYS A 361 33.51 28.25 7.27
C LYS A 361 33.60 26.73 7.54
N PRO A 362 34.35 25.99 6.69
CA PRO A 362 34.61 24.57 6.84
C PRO A 362 35.80 24.31 7.78
N THR A 363 35.65 23.35 8.69
CA THR A 363 36.77 22.77 9.46
C THR A 363 37.00 21.36 8.95
N ALA A 364 38.18 21.13 8.39
CA ALA A 364 38.65 19.80 8.01
C ALA A 364 38.99 19.00 9.27
N GLN A 365 38.37 17.85 9.46
CA GLN A 365 38.85 16.80 10.33
C GLN A 365 38.80 15.46 9.60
N THR A 366 40.00 14.93 9.39
CA THR A 366 40.32 13.62 8.86
C THR A 366 40.11 12.57 9.94
N THR A 367 39.19 11.64 9.75
CA THR A 367 39.19 10.35 10.46
C THR A 367 38.79 9.25 9.49
N GLY A 368 39.73 8.32 9.25
CA GLY A 368 39.58 7.21 8.33
C GLY A 368 38.59 6.15 8.81
N PHE A 369 37.90 5.55 7.86
CA PHE A 369 37.21 4.28 7.99
C PHE A 369 37.43 3.50 6.69
N GLU A 370 38.02 2.31 6.81
CA GLU A 370 38.19 1.35 5.73
C GLU A 370 36.82 0.95 5.16
N SER A 371 36.62 1.21 3.86
CA SER A 371 35.50 0.65 3.10
C SER A 371 35.93 -0.69 2.49
N ILE A 372 35.29 -1.77 2.92
CA ILE A 372 35.31 -3.04 2.19
C ILE A 372 34.49 -2.80 0.92
N ALA A 373 35.18 -2.56 -0.20
CA ALA A 373 34.58 -2.47 -1.51
C ALA A 373 34.07 -3.84 -1.94
N ILE A 374 32.76 -4.07 -1.86
CA ILE A 374 32.13 -5.24 -2.46
C ILE A 374 31.93 -4.94 -3.95
N ASP A 375 32.54 -5.79 -4.77
CA ASP A 375 32.56 -5.72 -6.24
C ASP A 375 31.13 -5.81 -6.82
N PRO A 376 30.67 -4.83 -7.62
CA PRO A 376 29.33 -4.83 -8.24
C PRO A 376 29.06 -6.05 -9.11
N SER A 377 30.10 -6.77 -9.56
CA SER A 377 29.98 -7.98 -10.37
C SER A 377 29.35 -9.17 -9.61
N VAL A 378 29.43 -9.20 -8.28
CA VAL A 378 28.85 -10.25 -7.44
C VAL A 378 27.33 -10.05 -7.30
N ARG A 379 26.90 -8.79 -7.23
CA ARG A 379 25.49 -8.41 -7.08
C ARG A 379 24.67 -8.65 -8.35
N GLU A 380 25.29 -8.57 -9.52
CA GLU A 380 24.65 -8.92 -10.80
C GLU A 380 24.43 -10.44 -10.96
N ARG A 381 25.31 -11.28 -10.41
CA ARG A 381 25.18 -12.75 -10.52
C ARG A 381 24.09 -13.33 -9.63
N GLU A 382 23.85 -12.73 -8.46
CA GLU A 382 22.75 -13.15 -7.58
C GLU A 382 21.37 -12.76 -8.17
N PHE A 383 21.28 -11.61 -8.83
CA PHE A 383 20.03 -11.15 -9.46
C PHE A 383 19.53 -12.05 -10.60
N ILE A 384 20.44 -12.67 -11.35
CA ILE A 384 20.09 -13.57 -12.45
C ILE A 384 19.58 -14.92 -11.92
N ARG A 385 20.05 -15.35 -10.74
CA ARG A 385 19.74 -16.66 -10.16
C ARG A 385 18.32 -16.77 -9.59
N ASP A 386 17.71 -15.65 -9.22
CA ASP A 386 16.38 -15.59 -8.57
C ASP A 386 15.27 -15.03 -9.47
N SER A 387 15.53 -14.85 -10.77
CA SER A 387 14.52 -14.36 -11.69
C SER A 387 13.43 -15.42 -11.96
N SER A 388 12.18 -15.07 -11.68
CA SER A 388 11.05 -16.02 -11.77
C SER A 388 10.92 -16.61 -13.19
N PRO A 389 10.44 -17.86 -13.36
CA PRO A 389 10.31 -18.51 -14.67
C PRO A 389 9.52 -17.68 -15.70
N ARG A 390 8.56 -16.87 -15.23
CA ARG A 390 7.77 -15.96 -16.06
C ARG A 390 8.57 -14.79 -16.64
N ALA A 391 9.59 -14.31 -15.94
CA ALA A 391 10.45 -13.24 -16.43
C ALA A 391 11.36 -13.75 -17.55
N ILE A 392 11.81 -15.01 -17.45
CA ILE A 392 12.61 -15.69 -18.48
C ILE A 392 11.75 -15.97 -19.73
N GLU A 393 10.49 -16.40 -19.56
CA GLU A 393 9.55 -16.58 -20.69
C GLU A 393 9.17 -15.26 -21.38
N ALA A 394 9.01 -14.18 -20.61
CA ALA A 394 8.71 -12.87 -21.18
C ALA A 394 9.90 -12.33 -21.99
N ALA A 395 11.12 -12.45 -21.46
CA ALA A 395 12.33 -12.06 -22.17
C ALA A 395 12.54 -12.90 -23.45
N THR A 396 12.36 -14.22 -23.39
CA THR A 396 12.50 -15.09 -24.57
C THR A 396 11.45 -14.80 -25.66
N ARG A 397 10.22 -14.43 -25.30
CA ARG A 397 9.22 -13.96 -26.27
C ARG A 397 9.60 -12.64 -26.94
N GLU A 398 10.17 -11.70 -26.19
CA GLU A 398 10.63 -10.42 -26.74
C GLU A 398 11.84 -10.62 -27.69
N PHE A 399 12.79 -11.49 -27.34
CA PHE A 399 13.90 -11.86 -28.23
C PHE A 399 13.43 -12.59 -29.51
N ALA A 400 12.43 -13.47 -29.41
CA ALA A 400 11.86 -14.17 -30.56
C ALA A 400 11.14 -13.22 -31.54
N LYS A 401 10.46 -12.18 -31.04
CA LYS A 401 9.84 -11.15 -31.88
C LYS A 401 10.87 -10.29 -32.62
N ALA A 402 12.04 -10.11 -32.03
CA ALA A 402 13.13 -9.30 -32.59
C ALA A 402 13.99 -10.04 -33.63
N ASN A 403 13.71 -11.31 -33.93
CA ASN A 403 14.52 -12.16 -34.81
C ASN A 403 16.02 -12.25 -34.41
N LEU A 404 16.32 -12.00 -33.13
CA LEU A 404 17.66 -12.09 -32.58
C LEU A 404 17.87 -13.48 -31.97
N LYS A 405 19.00 -14.12 -32.28
CA LYS A 405 19.38 -15.43 -31.71
C LYS A 405 19.57 -15.27 -30.19
N THR A 406 18.87 -16.08 -29.40
CA THR A 406 18.97 -16.03 -27.94
C THR A 406 20.36 -16.47 -27.48
N PRO A 407 21.00 -15.77 -26.52
CA PRO A 407 22.30 -16.18 -25.97
C PRO A 407 22.21 -17.37 -25.00
N PHE A 408 21.01 -17.90 -24.77
CA PHE A 408 20.73 -18.97 -23.79
C PHE A 408 20.45 -20.34 -24.43
N ALA A 409 20.71 -20.51 -25.73
CA ALA A 409 20.63 -21.81 -26.37
C ALA A 409 21.85 -22.65 -25.98
N HIS A 410 21.69 -23.50 -24.96
CA HIS A 410 22.56 -24.64 -24.73
C HIS A 410 22.57 -25.52 -26.00
N ASP A 411 23.75 -25.74 -26.59
CA ASP A 411 23.97 -26.66 -27.70
C ASP A 411 23.46 -28.07 -27.38
N PRO A 412 22.50 -28.64 -28.13
CA PRO A 412 22.13 -30.03 -28.00
C PRO A 412 22.85 -30.85 -29.08
N ALA A 413 24.15 -31.08 -28.93
CA ALA A 413 24.86 -32.06 -29.75
C ALA A 413 26.19 -32.51 -29.12
N SER A 414 26.12 -33.39 -28.12
CA SER A 414 27.23 -34.32 -27.86
C SER A 414 26.65 -35.75 -27.81
N PRO A 415 27.14 -36.67 -28.67
CA PRO A 415 26.63 -38.04 -28.69
C PRO A 415 27.08 -38.83 -27.46
N PRO A 416 26.30 -39.84 -27.02
CA PRO A 416 26.56 -40.58 -25.80
C PRO A 416 27.83 -41.43 -25.93
N ARG A 417 28.73 -41.31 -24.95
CA ARG A 417 29.82 -42.28 -24.71
C ARG A 417 29.21 -43.63 -24.35
N THR A 418 29.49 -44.64 -25.16
CA THR A 418 29.29 -46.04 -24.80
C THR A 418 30.26 -46.44 -23.67
N PRO A 419 29.86 -47.34 -22.76
CA PRO A 419 30.79 -47.93 -21.80
C PRO A 419 31.50 -49.11 -22.49
N SER A 420 32.83 -49.11 -22.47
CA SER A 420 33.65 -50.29 -22.75
C SER A 420 34.30 -50.76 -21.44
N LYS A 421 34.30 -52.08 -21.31
CA LYS A 421 34.87 -52.90 -20.24
C LYS A 421 36.34 -52.59 -19.94
#